data_AF-A0A8S0Z7V3-F1
#
_entry.id   AF-A0A8S0Z7V3-F1
#
_cell.length_a   1.000
_cell.length_b   1.000
_cell.length_c   1.000
_cell.angle_alpha   90.00
_cell.angle_beta   90.00
_cell.angle_gamma   90.00
#
_symmetry.space_group_name_H-M   'P 1'
#
loop_
_entity.id
_entity.type
_entity.pdbx_description
1 polymer ?
#
loop_
_entity_poly.entity_id
_entity_poly.type
_entity_poly.pdbx_seq_one_letter_code
_entity_poly.pdbx_strand_id
1 'polypeptide(L)'
;MFLRPLTLQLEQLDVLTPIHKAYSSRLGFILQYENESYYRDFYRNPFTKPLWTSLCSMAILLSIIFYFLKKCEFRMIGGFECSYPYELLMVVGGYCQHIPPIEAKLISRRIAYLTFFFFAYTIYTYYTSNLLSHLVNDKDTGITLHSLAETHMEGVVADYIMMSIADYVSKNYCYLIVTD
;
A
#
# COMPACT_ATOMS: atom_id res chain seq x y z
N MET A 1 -1.88 -23.66 40.44
CA MET A 1 -0.75 -22.83 40.91
C MET A 1 -0.40 -21.90 39.76
N PHE A 2 -0.75 -20.62 39.87
CA PHE A 2 -0.50 -19.64 38.82
C PHE A 2 0.85 -18.98 39.08
N LEU A 3 1.77 -19.10 38.13
CA LEU A 3 3.06 -18.40 38.15
C LEU A 3 2.81 -16.96 37.70
N ARG A 4 3.15 -15.99 38.54
CA ARG A 4 3.11 -14.56 38.20
C ARG A 4 4.50 -14.16 37.66
N PRO A 5 4.59 -13.45 36.52
CA PRO A 5 5.84 -12.85 36.12
C PRO A 5 6.28 -11.82 37.16
N LEU A 6 7.56 -11.86 37.54
CA LEU A 6 8.17 -10.94 38.50
C LEU A 6 9.54 -10.51 37.97
N THR A 7 9.74 -9.21 37.79
CA THR A 7 11.04 -8.59 37.58
C THR A 7 11.81 -8.58 38.90
N LEU A 8 13.06 -9.06 38.84
CA LEU A 8 13.95 -9.06 39.98
C LEU A 8 14.57 -7.67 40.13
N GLN A 9 14.12 -6.92 41.14
CA GLN A 9 14.78 -5.69 41.57
C GLN A 9 15.86 -5.99 42.62
N LEU A 10 16.93 -5.19 42.66
CA LEU A 10 18.05 -5.36 43.59
C LEU A 10 17.60 -5.39 45.06
N GLU A 11 16.59 -4.59 45.41
CA GLU A 11 16.03 -4.51 46.77
C GLU A 11 15.31 -5.81 47.20
N GLN A 12 14.88 -6.63 46.24
CA GLN A 12 14.14 -7.87 46.50
C GLN A 12 15.06 -9.09 46.63
N LEU A 13 16.34 -8.94 46.27
CA LEU A 13 17.32 -10.01 46.28
C LEU A 13 17.78 -10.37 47.71
N ASP A 14 17.59 -9.46 48.66
CA ASP A 14 17.87 -9.69 50.08
C ASP A 14 16.84 -10.62 50.75
N VAL A 15 15.65 -10.77 50.15
CA VAL A 15 14.54 -11.56 50.71
C VAL A 15 14.26 -12.83 49.88
N LEU A 16 14.57 -12.82 48.59
CA LEU A 16 14.24 -13.90 47.66
C LEU A 16 15.49 -14.46 46.99
N THR A 17 15.65 -15.78 47.03
CA THR A 17 16.70 -16.50 46.30
C THR A 17 16.17 -16.99 44.94
N PRO A 18 16.54 -16.35 43.81
CA PRO A 18 16.07 -16.77 42.50
C PRO A 18 16.70 -18.10 42.07
N ILE A 19 15.86 -19.06 41.66
CA ILE A 19 16.30 -20.42 41.29
C ILE A 19 16.79 -20.48 39.85
N HIS A 20 16.08 -19.82 38.91
CA HIS A 20 16.47 -19.77 37.50
C HIS A 20 15.74 -18.64 36.75
N LYS A 21 16.44 -17.95 35.84
CA LYS A 21 15.84 -16.93 34.97
C LYS A 21 15.09 -17.62 33.83
N ALA A 22 13.78 -17.79 33.97
CA ALA A 22 12.95 -18.43 32.95
C ALA A 22 12.75 -17.57 31.69
N TYR A 23 12.76 -16.24 31.84
CA TYR A 23 12.54 -15.29 30.75
C TYR A 23 13.44 -14.06 30.90
N SER A 24 13.87 -13.47 29.78
CA SER A 24 14.60 -12.21 29.77
C SER A 24 13.72 -11.11 29.20
N SER A 25 13.00 -10.41 30.07
CA SER A 25 12.27 -9.20 29.70
C SER A 25 13.24 -8.14 29.20
N ARG A 26 12.90 -7.49 28.08
CA ARG A 26 13.58 -6.31 27.57
C ARG A 26 12.55 -5.20 27.49
N LEU A 27 12.92 -4.00 27.94
CA LEU A 27 12.08 -2.82 27.80
C LEU A 27 11.95 -2.49 26.31
N GLY A 28 10.72 -2.17 25.89
CA GLY A 28 10.40 -1.83 24.51
C GLY A 28 9.32 -0.76 24.48
N PHE A 29 9.30 0.00 23.39
CA PHE A 29 8.30 1.03 23.14
C PHE A 29 7.25 0.47 22.18
N ILE A 30 5.97 0.72 22.47
CA ILE A 30 4.91 0.49 21.49
C ILE A 30 4.46 1.85 20.96
N LEU A 31 4.63 2.02 19.66
CA LEU A 31 4.33 3.26 18.95
C LEU A 31 3.07 3.05 18.11
N GLN A 32 2.07 3.90 18.30
CA GLN A 32 0.94 3.97 17.37
C GLN A 32 1.36 4.84 16.17
N TYR A 33 1.52 4.21 15.02
CA TYR A 33 1.81 4.91 13.77
C TYR A 33 0.50 5.40 13.13
N GLU A 34 0.14 6.65 13.37
CA GLU A 34 -1.04 7.27 12.74
C GLU A 34 -0.58 8.06 11.52
N ASN A 35 -0.86 7.57 10.31
CA ASN A 35 -0.51 8.31 9.10
C ASN A 35 -1.43 7.97 7.92
N GLU A 36 -2.66 8.48 7.93
CA GLU A 36 -3.58 8.32 6.79
C GLU A 36 -3.03 8.98 5.49
N SER A 37 -2.28 10.07 5.61
CA SER A 37 -1.65 10.74 4.45
C SER A 37 -0.56 9.91 3.78
N TYR A 38 0.09 9.02 4.53
CA TYR A 38 1.19 8.21 4.03
C TYR A 38 0.76 7.29 2.89
N TYR A 39 -0.40 6.64 2.99
CA TYR A 39 -0.88 5.73 1.97
C TYR A 39 -1.10 6.42 0.61
N ARG A 40 -1.66 7.63 0.62
CA ARG A 40 -1.94 8.36 -0.63
C ARG A 40 -0.65 8.73 -1.37
N ASP A 41 0.34 9.20 -0.63
CA ASP A 41 1.62 9.57 -1.21
C ASP A 41 2.45 8.34 -1.60
N PHE A 42 2.32 7.24 -0.84
CA PHE A 42 2.91 5.94 -1.16
C PHE A 42 2.45 5.40 -2.52
N TYR A 43 1.14 5.37 -2.81
CA TYR A 43 0.64 4.87 -4.10
C TYR A 43 0.92 5.81 -5.28
N ARG A 44 1.21 7.09 -5.02
CA ARG A 44 1.55 8.06 -6.06
C ARG A 44 3.04 8.06 -6.42
N ASN A 45 3.90 7.72 -5.45
CA ASN A 45 5.35 7.71 -5.58
C ASN A 45 5.98 6.75 -6.61
N PRO A 46 5.43 5.56 -6.94
CA PRO A 46 6.11 4.61 -7.83
C PRO A 46 6.30 5.14 -9.25
N PHE A 47 5.57 6.19 -9.65
CA PHE A 47 5.81 6.92 -10.90
C PHE A 47 5.96 8.42 -10.65
N THR A 48 6.87 9.03 -11.41
CA THR A 48 7.05 10.47 -11.40
C THR A 48 5.83 11.19 -11.97
N LYS A 49 5.54 12.41 -11.51
CA LYS A 49 4.45 13.26 -12.04
C LYS A 49 4.42 13.34 -13.58
N PRO A 50 5.54 13.51 -14.31
CA PRO A 50 5.51 13.54 -15.78
C PRO A 50 5.09 12.21 -16.42
N LEU A 51 5.39 11.06 -15.80
CA LEU A 51 4.95 9.76 -16.30
C LEU A 51 3.43 9.59 -16.18
N TRP A 52 2.84 10.01 -15.06
CA TRP A 52 1.39 10.02 -14.90
C TRP A 52 0.71 10.87 -15.96
N THR A 53 1.23 12.08 -16.22
CA THR A 53 0.67 12.93 -17.29
C THR A 53 0.82 12.30 -18.67
N SER A 54 1.95 11.65 -18.94
CA SER A 54 2.19 10.94 -20.21
C SER A 54 1.23 9.76 -20.39
N LEU A 55 0.99 8.97 -19.34
CA LEU A 55 0.03 7.87 -19.36
C LEU A 55 -1.40 8.35 -19.62
N CYS A 56 -1.83 9.44 -18.97
CA CYS A 56 -3.13 10.05 -19.24
C CYS A 56 -3.22 10.54 -20.69
N SER A 57 -2.19 11.20 -21.21
CA SER A 57 -2.15 11.64 -22.61
C SER A 57 -2.21 10.46 -23.58
N MET A 58 -1.48 9.38 -23.32
CA MET A 58 -1.52 8.16 -24.13
C MET A 58 -2.89 7.49 -24.10
N ALA A 59 -3.57 7.44 -22.95
CA ALA A 59 -4.92 6.90 -22.84
C ALA A 59 -5.91 7.65 -23.73
N ILE A 60 -5.84 8.99 -23.75
CA ILE A 60 -6.68 9.83 -24.60
C ILE A 60 -6.36 9.58 -26.09
N LEU A 61 -5.07 9.54 -26.46
CA LEU A 61 -4.65 9.27 -27.84
C LEU A 61 -5.11 7.88 -28.32
N LEU A 62 -4.96 6.84 -27.49
CA LEU A 62 -5.41 5.49 -27.81
C LEU A 62 -6.93 5.42 -27.98
N SER A 63 -7.70 6.14 -27.15
CA SER A 63 -9.15 6.23 -27.28
C SER A 63 -9.55 6.86 -28.61
N ILE A 64 -8.85 7.92 -29.05
CA ILE A 64 -9.06 8.56 -30.36
C ILE A 64 -8.71 7.60 -31.49
N ILE A 65 -7.58 6.90 -31.41
CA ILE A 65 -7.15 5.93 -32.44
C ILE A 65 -8.16 4.78 -32.57
N PHE A 66 -8.61 4.20 -31.45
CA PHE A 66 -9.63 3.15 -31.47
C PHE A 66 -10.97 3.63 -32.02
N TYR A 67 -11.37 4.86 -31.68
CA TYR A 67 -12.54 5.49 -32.29
C TYR A 67 -12.40 5.63 -33.81
N PHE A 68 -11.24 6.07 -34.32
CA PHE A 68 -10.99 6.14 -35.76
C PHE A 68 -11.00 4.76 -36.42
N LEU A 69 -10.35 3.76 -35.81
CA LEU A 69 -10.34 2.39 -36.33
C LEU A 69 -11.76 1.81 -36.42
N LYS A 70 -12.57 2.02 -35.39
CA LYS A 70 -13.99 1.59 -35.39
C LYS A 70 -14.81 2.34 -36.43
N LYS A 71 -14.58 3.65 -36.60
CA LYS A 71 -15.24 4.45 -37.65
C LYS A 71 -14.86 3.99 -39.06
N CYS A 72 -13.59 3.63 -39.28
CA CYS A 72 -13.14 3.04 -40.53
C CYS A 72 -13.79 1.67 -40.78
N GLU A 73 -13.88 0.82 -39.75
CA GLU A 73 -14.55 -0.48 -39.84
C GLU A 73 -16.04 -0.35 -40.17
N PHE A 74 -16.73 0.58 -39.51
CA PHE A 74 -18.14 0.89 -39.78
C PHE A 74 -18.34 1.31 -41.23
N ARG A 75 -17.46 2.15 -41.78
CA ARG A 75 -17.53 2.59 -43.18
C ARG A 75 -17.30 1.45 -44.18
N MET A 76 -16.44 0.48 -43.86
CA MET A 76 -16.08 -0.60 -44.80
C MET A 76 -17.04 -1.79 -44.78
N ILE A 77 -17.45 -2.26 -43.59
CA ILE A 77 -18.22 -3.51 -43.42
C ILE A 77 -19.70 -3.24 -43.17
N GLY A 78 -20.04 -2.04 -42.67
CA GLY A 78 -21.33 -1.79 -42.04
C GLY A 78 -21.43 -2.52 -40.69
N GLY A 79 -22.09 -1.91 -39.71
CA GLY A 79 -22.16 -2.49 -38.36
C GLY A 79 -23.00 -1.69 -37.38
N PHE A 80 -23.02 -2.14 -36.12
CA PHE A 80 -23.74 -1.50 -35.01
C PHE A 80 -23.03 -0.25 -34.48
N GLU A 81 -23.74 0.49 -33.62
CA GLU A 81 -23.46 1.86 -33.15
C GLU A 81 -21.99 2.18 -32.82
N CYS A 82 -21.56 3.36 -33.27
CA CYS A 82 -20.21 3.88 -33.07
C CYS A 82 -20.19 4.87 -31.89
N SER A 83 -20.15 4.34 -30.67
CA SER A 83 -20.11 5.14 -29.45
C SER A 83 -18.67 5.40 -28.99
N TYR A 84 -18.23 6.65 -29.04
CA TYR A 84 -16.97 7.11 -28.44
C TYR A 84 -16.79 6.70 -26.96
N PRO A 85 -17.79 6.84 -26.06
CA PRO A 85 -17.60 6.47 -24.65
C PRO A 85 -17.31 4.97 -24.44
N TYR A 86 -17.74 4.11 -25.36
CA TYR A 86 -17.41 2.69 -25.31
C TYR A 86 -15.90 2.46 -25.57
N GLU A 87 -15.31 3.19 -26.50
CA GLU A 87 -13.87 3.10 -26.79
C GLU A 87 -13.03 3.69 -25.66
N LEU A 88 -13.51 4.75 -25.00
CA LEU A 88 -12.90 5.26 -23.77
C LEU A 88 -12.94 4.20 -22.66
N LEU A 89 -14.10 3.58 -22.44
CA LEU A 89 -14.28 2.52 -21.45
C LEU A 89 -13.37 1.32 -21.73
N MET A 90 -13.18 0.96 -23.00
CA MET A 90 -12.24 -0.07 -23.44
C MET A 90 -10.80 0.25 -23.03
N VAL A 91 -10.35 1.49 -23.23
CA VAL A 91 -8.98 1.90 -22.84
C VAL A 91 -8.83 1.90 -21.33
N VAL A 92 -9.78 2.49 -20.60
CA VAL A 92 -9.77 2.51 -19.12
C VAL A 92 -9.80 1.08 -18.58
N GLY A 93 -10.68 0.24 -19.11
CA GLY A 93 -10.78 -1.17 -18.79
C GLY A 93 -9.48 -1.92 -19.05
N GLY A 94 -8.78 -1.63 -20.15
CA GLY A 94 -7.46 -2.18 -20.43
C GLY A 94 -6.41 -1.84 -19.38
N TYR A 95 -6.35 -0.59 -18.92
CA TYR A 95 -5.48 -0.20 -17.81
C TYR A 95 -5.87 -0.88 -16.49
N CYS A 96 -7.16 -1.06 -16.25
CA CYS A 96 -7.70 -1.76 -15.08
C CYS A 96 -7.69 -3.29 -15.22
N GLN A 97 -7.17 -3.84 -16.33
CA GLN A 97 -7.22 -5.28 -16.65
C GLN A 97 -8.63 -5.88 -16.71
N HIS A 98 -9.67 -5.04 -16.80
CA HIS A 98 -11.06 -5.44 -16.92
C HIS A 98 -11.61 -4.96 -18.25
N ILE A 99 -11.44 -5.79 -19.27
CA ILE A 99 -11.80 -5.44 -20.64
C ILE A 99 -13.19 -6.03 -20.96
N PRO A 100 -14.16 -5.21 -21.39
CA PRO A 100 -15.46 -5.71 -21.81
C PRO A 100 -15.33 -6.55 -23.09
N PRO A 101 -16.33 -7.39 -23.43
CA PRO A 101 -16.26 -8.26 -24.60
C PRO A 101 -15.99 -7.47 -25.88
N ILE A 102 -14.98 -7.91 -26.65
CA ILE A 102 -14.53 -7.23 -27.87
C ILE A 102 -15.03 -7.98 -29.09
N GLU A 103 -15.89 -7.33 -29.86
CA GLU A 103 -16.28 -7.80 -31.18
C GLU A 103 -15.48 -7.07 -32.25
N ALA A 104 -14.31 -7.60 -32.62
CA ALA A 104 -13.46 -7.10 -33.69
C ALA A 104 -13.59 -7.94 -34.96
N LYS A 105 -14.16 -7.38 -36.05
CA LYS A 105 -14.27 -8.08 -37.34
C LYS A 105 -13.02 -7.89 -38.20
N LEU A 106 -12.42 -6.69 -38.19
CA LEU A 106 -11.19 -6.41 -38.94
C LEU A 106 -9.92 -6.88 -38.22
N ILE A 107 -8.99 -7.46 -38.98
CA ILE A 107 -7.66 -7.88 -38.52
C ILE A 107 -6.86 -6.68 -37.99
N SER A 108 -6.93 -5.53 -38.66
CA SER A 108 -6.24 -4.30 -38.24
C SER A 108 -6.63 -3.88 -36.81
N ARG A 109 -7.92 -3.92 -36.47
CA ARG A 109 -8.39 -3.58 -35.12
C ARG A 109 -7.97 -4.63 -34.08
N ARG A 110 -7.93 -5.91 -34.44
CA ARG A 110 -7.42 -6.98 -33.55
C ARG A 110 -5.95 -6.78 -33.20
N ILE A 111 -5.11 -6.46 -34.20
CA ILE A 111 -3.69 -6.18 -33.97
C ILE A 111 -3.52 -4.96 -33.06
N ALA A 112 -4.29 -3.89 -33.31
CA ALA A 112 -4.23 -2.68 -32.49
C ALA A 112 -4.57 -2.95 -31.00
N TYR A 113 -5.62 -3.73 -30.73
CA TYR A 113 -5.96 -4.14 -29.36
C TYR A 113 -4.89 -5.01 -28.73
N LEU A 114 -4.33 -5.96 -29.48
CA LEU A 114 -3.28 -6.83 -28.98
C LEU A 114 -2.02 -6.04 -28.60
N THR A 115 -1.59 -5.09 -29.46
CA THR A 115 -0.47 -4.19 -29.14
C THR A 115 -0.76 -3.34 -27.90
N PHE A 116 -1.99 -2.83 -27.78
CA PHE A 116 -2.40 -2.08 -26.59
C PHE A 116 -2.36 -2.94 -25.32
N PHE A 117 -2.77 -4.20 -25.37
CA PHE A 117 -2.67 -5.09 -24.20
C PHE A 117 -1.24 -5.35 -23.78
N PHE A 118 -0.32 -5.57 -24.73
CA PHE A 118 1.11 -5.69 -24.40
C PHE A 118 1.64 -4.42 -23.73
N PHE A 119 1.24 -3.25 -24.25
CA PHE A 119 1.61 -1.97 -23.66
C PHE A 119 1.06 -1.81 -22.22
N ALA A 120 -0.25 -2.00 -22.03
CA ALA A 120 -0.90 -1.88 -20.72
C ALA A 120 -0.31 -2.88 -19.71
N TYR A 121 -0.07 -4.12 -20.14
CA TYR A 121 0.55 -5.17 -19.32
C TYR A 121 1.97 -4.79 -18.89
N THR A 122 2.76 -4.23 -19.81
CA THR A 122 4.12 -3.75 -19.51
C THR A 122 4.09 -2.65 -18.45
N ILE A 123 3.24 -1.63 -18.62
CA ILE A 123 3.09 -0.55 -17.65
C ILE A 123 2.66 -1.07 -16.28
N TYR A 124 1.69 -1.98 -16.24
CA TYR A 124 1.21 -2.60 -15.01
C TYR A 124 2.32 -3.38 -14.28
N THR A 125 3.14 -4.12 -15.03
CA THR A 125 4.24 -4.91 -14.48
C THR A 125 5.33 -4.03 -13.88
N TYR A 126 5.69 -2.93 -14.56
CA TYR A 126 6.63 -1.95 -14.03
C TYR A 126 6.08 -1.23 -12.81
N TYR A 127 4.81 -0.81 -12.84
CA TYR A 127 4.16 -0.16 -11.72
C TYR A 127 4.19 -1.05 -10.46
N THR A 128 3.77 -2.31 -10.62
CA THR A 128 3.71 -3.27 -9.50
C THR A 128 5.10 -3.57 -8.96
N SER A 129 6.10 -3.73 -9.83
CA SER A 129 7.50 -3.96 -9.42
C SER A 129 8.06 -2.78 -8.63
N ASN A 130 7.84 -1.55 -9.10
CA ASN A 130 8.30 -0.34 -8.40
C ASN A 130 7.58 -0.18 -7.06
N LEU A 131 6.26 -0.38 -7.03
CA LEU A 131 5.47 -0.31 -5.81
C LEU A 131 5.93 -1.34 -4.78
N LEU A 132 6.20 -2.58 -5.21
CA LEU A 132 6.72 -3.63 -4.34
C LEU A 132 8.12 -3.29 -3.82
N SER A 133 8.99 -2.73 -4.67
CA SER A 133 10.32 -2.28 -4.25
C SER A 133 10.24 -1.17 -3.20
N HIS A 134 9.32 -0.21 -3.37
CA HIS A 134 9.05 0.81 -2.36
C HIS A 134 8.54 0.20 -1.05
N LEU A 135 7.60 -0.75 -1.13
CA LEU A 135 7.04 -1.44 0.05
C LEU A 135 8.11 -2.21 0.85
N VAL A 136 9.06 -2.83 0.15
CA VAL A 136 10.16 -3.58 0.78
C VAL A 136 11.17 -2.62 1.41
N ASN A 137 11.51 -1.52 0.74
CA ASN A 137 12.48 -0.54 1.26
C ASN A 137 11.93 0.36 2.39
N ASP A 138 10.62 0.59 2.45
CA ASP A 138 10.01 1.48 3.46
C ASP A 138 10.14 0.96 4.91
N LYS A 139 10.54 -0.30 5.09
CA LYS A 139 10.68 -0.91 6.41
C LYS A 139 11.92 -0.48 7.21
N ASP A 140 12.81 0.34 6.64
CA ASP A 140 14.12 0.64 7.25
C ASP A 140 14.26 2.03 7.89
N THR A 141 13.20 2.81 8.02
CA THR A 141 13.24 4.02 8.88
C THR A 141 13.05 3.62 10.35
N GLY A 142 14.05 2.94 10.90
CA GLY A 142 14.11 2.60 12.32
C GLY A 142 14.03 3.85 13.18
N ILE A 143 12.91 4.03 13.89
CA ILE A 143 12.77 5.06 14.92
C ILE A 143 13.82 4.77 15.99
N THR A 144 14.83 5.61 16.07
CA THR A 144 15.90 5.49 17.06
C THR A 144 15.45 6.16 18.36
N LEU A 145 15.96 5.70 19.49
CA LEU A 145 15.61 6.26 20.81
C LEU A 145 15.90 7.76 20.89
N HIS A 146 16.87 8.24 20.11
CA HIS A 146 17.21 9.65 19.96
C HIS A 146 16.12 10.44 19.22
N SER A 147 15.58 9.92 18.12
CA SER A 147 14.48 10.59 17.40
C SER A 147 13.18 10.56 18.21
N LEU A 148 13.03 9.56 19.09
CA LEU A 148 11.92 9.48 20.04
C LEU A 148 12.04 10.49 21.19
N ALA A 149 13.25 10.78 21.66
CA ALA A 149 13.50 11.77 22.71
C ALA A 149 13.33 13.22 22.22
N GLU A 150 13.58 13.47 20.93
CA GLU A 150 13.41 14.78 20.31
C GLU A 150 11.97 15.06 19.87
N THR A 151 11.16 14.02 19.67
CA THR A 151 9.74 14.19 19.32
C THR A 151 8.92 14.45 20.56
N HIS A 152 8.06 15.49 20.52
CA HIS A 152 7.23 15.95 21.64
C HIS A 152 6.02 15.02 21.89
N MET A 153 6.23 13.71 21.91
CA MET A 153 5.17 12.72 22.15
C MET A 153 4.93 12.55 23.66
N GLU A 154 3.67 12.57 24.07
CA GLU A 154 3.28 12.27 25.45
C GLU A 154 3.50 10.77 25.71
N GLY A 155 4.50 10.47 26.55
CA GLY A 155 4.80 9.10 26.97
C GLY A 155 4.03 8.73 28.23
N VAL A 156 3.26 7.65 28.17
CA VAL A 156 2.58 7.06 29.34
C VAL A 156 3.28 5.77 29.72
N VAL A 157 3.78 5.68 30.96
CA VAL A 157 4.34 4.43 31.50
C VAL A 157 3.18 3.53 31.94
N ALA A 158 3.06 2.36 31.32
CA ALA A 158 2.03 1.39 31.66
C ALA A 158 2.61 0.25 32.51
N ASP A 159 2.10 0.11 33.73
CA ASP A 159 2.53 -0.91 34.71
C ASP A 159 1.93 -2.31 34.41
N TYR A 160 0.86 -2.41 33.59
CA TYR A 160 0.21 -3.70 33.28
C TYR A 160 -0.29 -3.79 31.82
N ILE A 161 0.22 -4.77 31.07
CA ILE A 161 -0.12 -4.99 29.64
C ILE A 161 -1.60 -5.34 29.41
N MET A 162 -2.25 -6.11 30.30
CA MET A 162 -3.63 -6.57 30.06
C MET A 162 -4.71 -5.51 30.25
N MET A 163 -4.47 -4.50 31.09
CA MET A 163 -5.46 -3.43 31.35
C MET A 163 -5.30 -2.28 30.34
N SER A 164 -4.09 -2.05 29.82
CA SER A 164 -3.85 -0.99 28.83
C SER A 164 -4.37 -1.34 27.43
N ILE A 165 -4.42 -2.62 27.03
CA ILE A 165 -4.95 -3.04 25.71
C ILE A 165 -6.46 -2.77 25.59
N ALA A 166 -7.22 -2.81 26.70
CA ALA A 166 -8.66 -2.54 26.68
C ALA A 166 -8.97 -1.03 26.54
N ASP A 167 -8.15 -0.14 27.11
CA ASP A 167 -8.23 1.31 26.91
C ASP A 167 -7.59 1.77 25.58
N TYR A 168 -6.75 0.91 24.98
CA TYR A 168 -6.02 1.13 23.71
C TYR A 168 -6.91 1.42 22.50
N VAL A 169 -8.18 0.99 22.54
CA VAL A 169 -9.13 1.23 21.45
C VAL A 169 -9.71 2.66 21.52
N SER A 170 -9.52 3.38 22.64
CA SER A 170 -10.22 4.65 22.88
C SER A 170 -9.42 5.92 22.60
N LYS A 171 -8.08 5.96 22.69
CA LYS A 171 -7.32 7.22 22.60
C LYS A 171 -5.89 7.07 22.06
N ASN A 172 -5.48 8.05 21.25
CA ASN A 172 -4.16 8.18 20.61
C ASN A 172 -3.06 8.54 21.62
N TYR A 173 -2.42 7.54 22.25
CA TYR A 173 -1.28 7.76 23.15
C TYR A 173 -0.10 6.84 22.81
N CYS A 174 1.12 7.32 23.10
CA CYS A 174 2.35 6.54 23.04
C CYS A 174 2.64 5.94 24.42
N TYR A 175 2.74 4.62 24.51
CA TYR A 175 2.96 3.93 25.79
C TYR A 175 4.39 3.39 25.90
N LEU A 176 5.04 3.73 27.01
CA LEU A 176 6.26 3.09 27.47
C LEU A 176 5.82 1.85 28.27
N ILE A 177 6.11 0.67 27.75
CA ILE A 177 5.78 -0.56 28.46
C ILE A 177 6.95 -0.90 29.37
N VAL A 178 6.74 -0.67 30.67
CA VAL A 178 7.53 -1.31 31.70
C VAL A 178 6.93 -2.70 31.85
N THR A 179 7.66 -3.72 31.39
CA THR A 179 7.28 -5.09 31.70
C THR A 179 7.83 -5.42 33.07
N ASP A 180 6.98 -5.26 34.08
CA ASP A 180 7.19 -5.71 35.46
C ASP A 180 7.30 -7.23 35.60
#